data_AF-A0A1I2ZH09-F1
#
_entry.id   AF-A0A1I2ZH09-F1
#
_cell.length_a   1.000
_cell.length_b   1.000
_cell.length_c   1.000
_cell.angle_alpha   90.00
_cell.angle_beta   90.00
_cell.angle_gamma   90.00
#
_symmetry.space_group_name_H-M   'P 1'
#
loop_
_entity.id
_entity.type
_entity.pdbx_description
1 polymer ?
#
loop_
_entity_poly.entity_id
_entity_poly.type
_entity_poly.pdbx_seq_one_letter_code
_entity_poly.pdbx_strand_id
1 'polypeptide(L)'
;MHSYINGAIKEAIGKGKALMQKIPGARELGLYFSPLATTANREIEGFIAELNHIYSDEGYNNVINIRQKFVQYKRISGELSHIENVVIAAMSRKATDDDFVNKLVHEICQEINYPLPTPVASCLSQKYYNIYPSYNLICIPLLESEFLLHLADIYHELGHPLVSLDNPKVEGFQKNLGYFNVTVKKHFEDEISRRELNKAAPDDFDPIHVYKESWLANWSIEFFCDLFAAYTLGPAYLWSNLHMCTSMSWDVYRIPTFQKISHPPDDARMKAIMFGLELIGFTDEVAEVKEKWEEFKMIIGAKKDSEFNIAVPDKLLRSAAEFCLVATKEIKCDIATKDMTKSVSNLLNSAWVEFWKDPENFAPWEKSALNDFRTNLR
;
A
#
# COMPACT_ATOMS: atom_id res chain seq x y z
N MET A 1 -26.65 14.57 29.25
CA MET A 1 -25.82 14.53 28.03
C MET A 1 -24.71 15.58 28.03
N HIS A 2 -24.97 16.86 28.29
CA HIS A 2 -23.93 17.90 28.28
C HIS A 2 -22.78 17.60 29.27
N SER A 3 -23.11 17.23 30.51
CA SER A 3 -22.15 16.81 31.54
C SER A 3 -21.30 15.61 31.12
N TYR A 4 -21.92 14.61 30.48
CA TYR A 4 -21.23 13.44 29.94
C TYR A 4 -20.20 13.83 28.87
N ILE A 5 -20.59 14.65 27.89
CA ILE A 5 -19.69 15.09 26.82
C ILE A 5 -18.50 15.86 27.40
N ASN A 6 -18.73 16.74 28.36
CA ASN A 6 -17.65 17.46 29.05
C ASN A 6 -16.73 16.53 29.83
N GLY A 7 -17.27 15.49 30.48
CA GLY A 7 -16.48 14.44 31.13
C GLY A 7 -15.61 13.67 30.13
N ALA A 8 -16.21 13.22 29.02
CA ALA A 8 -15.53 12.48 27.97
C ALA A 8 -14.43 13.30 27.27
N ILE A 9 -14.65 14.61 27.05
CA ILE A 9 -13.61 15.50 26.54
C ILE A 9 -12.42 15.60 27.52
N LYS A 10 -12.68 15.75 28.83
CA LYS A 10 -11.61 15.77 29.84
C LYS A 10 -10.82 14.46 29.87
N GLU A 11 -11.52 13.34 29.78
CA GLU A 11 -10.89 12.02 29.70
C GLU A 11 -9.99 11.91 28.45
N ALA A 12 -10.48 12.33 27.28
CA ALA A 12 -9.70 12.35 26.04
C ALA A 12 -8.46 13.26 26.15
N ILE A 13 -8.57 14.44 26.78
CA ILE A 13 -7.41 15.30 27.07
C ILE A 13 -6.40 14.58 27.98
N GLY A 14 -6.88 13.92 29.04
CA GLY A 14 -6.04 13.12 29.94
C GLY A 14 -5.32 11.99 29.20
N LYS A 15 -6.04 11.29 28.31
CA LYS A 15 -5.48 10.25 27.45
C LYS A 15 -4.41 10.80 26.51
N GLY A 16 -4.64 11.95 25.86
CA GLY A 16 -3.64 12.57 25.00
C GLY A 16 -2.33 12.86 25.75
N LYS A 17 -2.43 13.44 26.96
CA LYS A 17 -1.25 13.68 27.82
C LYS A 17 -0.55 12.38 28.21
N ALA A 18 -1.29 11.32 28.51
CA ALA A 18 -0.72 10.01 28.81
C ALA A 18 -0.03 9.39 27.60
N LEU A 19 -0.56 9.56 26.38
CA LEU A 19 0.08 9.09 25.15
C LEU A 19 1.41 9.81 24.88
N MET A 20 1.49 11.12 25.12
CA MET A 20 2.77 11.84 25.00
C MET A 20 3.84 11.27 25.94
N GLN A 21 3.46 10.87 27.15
CA GLN A 21 4.38 10.22 28.11
C GLN A 21 4.81 8.81 27.68
N LYS A 22 4.10 8.18 26.75
CA LYS A 22 4.44 6.87 26.18
C LYS A 22 5.36 6.97 24.97
N ILE A 23 5.61 8.17 24.44
CA ILE A 23 6.56 8.35 23.34
C ILE A 23 7.98 8.18 23.90
N PRO A 24 8.74 7.16 23.46
CA PRO A 24 10.08 6.93 23.96
C PRO A 24 11.03 8.08 23.61
N GLY A 25 12.12 8.23 24.38
CA GLY A 25 13.11 9.27 24.12
C GLY A 25 13.89 9.01 22.82
N ALA A 26 14.44 10.06 22.21
CA ALA A 26 15.18 9.96 20.94
C ALA A 26 16.31 8.91 20.95
N ARG A 27 16.98 8.73 22.09
CA ARG A 27 18.03 7.70 22.25
C ARG A 27 17.49 6.27 22.12
N GLU A 28 16.28 6.01 22.60
CA GLU A 28 15.63 4.69 22.55
C GLU A 28 15.03 4.41 21.17
N LEU A 29 14.45 5.44 20.56
CA LEU A 29 13.87 5.37 19.22
C LEU A 29 14.92 5.19 18.10
N GLY A 30 16.16 5.64 18.34
CA GLY A 30 17.20 5.61 17.33
C GLY A 30 16.92 6.57 16.16
N LEU A 31 17.66 6.38 15.07
CA LEU A 31 17.64 7.30 13.94
C LEU A 31 16.28 7.33 13.22
N TYR A 32 15.68 6.16 13.00
CA TYR A 32 14.54 6.01 12.10
C TYR A 32 13.22 6.47 12.72
N PHE A 33 12.97 6.19 14.00
CA PHE A 33 11.68 6.53 14.63
C PHE A 33 11.57 7.99 15.11
N SER A 34 12.68 8.74 15.18
CA SER A 34 12.65 10.12 15.71
C SER A 34 11.72 11.08 14.95
N PRO A 35 11.64 11.06 13.61
CA PRO A 35 10.67 11.87 12.86
C PRO A 35 9.22 11.49 13.18
N LEU A 36 8.93 10.19 13.29
CA LEU A 36 7.60 9.69 13.65
C LEU A 36 7.16 10.19 15.03
N ALA A 37 8.06 10.15 16.01
CA ALA A 37 7.83 10.68 17.36
C ALA A 37 7.52 12.18 17.36
N THR A 38 8.19 12.93 16.50
CA THR A 38 8.00 14.39 16.37
C THR A 38 6.62 14.71 15.80
N THR A 39 6.25 14.02 14.71
CA THR A 39 4.91 14.12 14.12
C THR A 39 3.82 13.74 15.13
N ALA A 40 4.01 12.62 15.85
CA ALA A 40 3.06 12.15 16.83
C ALA A 40 2.85 13.15 17.98
N ASN A 41 3.92 13.71 18.54
CA ASN A 41 3.82 14.73 19.59
C ASN A 41 3.02 15.94 19.11
N ARG A 42 3.36 16.47 17.93
CA ARG A 42 2.68 17.64 17.36
C ARG A 42 1.18 17.40 17.14
N GLU A 43 0.81 16.24 16.61
CA GLU A 43 -0.60 15.90 16.40
C GLU A 43 -1.36 15.75 17.71
N ILE A 44 -0.79 15.05 18.70
CA ILE A 44 -1.43 14.87 20.01
C ILE A 44 -1.61 16.22 20.70
N GLU A 45 -0.62 17.12 20.62
CA GLU A 45 -0.75 18.50 21.13
C GLU A 45 -1.90 19.26 20.42
N GLY A 46 -1.99 19.13 19.09
CA GLY A 46 -3.09 19.69 18.30
C GLY A 46 -4.45 19.17 18.75
N PHE A 47 -4.60 17.86 18.90
CA PHE A 47 -5.85 17.24 19.38
C PHE A 47 -6.21 17.70 20.80
N ILE A 48 -5.23 17.81 21.70
CA ILE A 48 -5.44 18.34 23.05
C ILE A 48 -5.89 19.80 22.98
N ALA A 49 -5.30 20.62 22.13
CA ALA A 49 -5.69 22.02 21.96
C ALA A 49 -7.12 22.15 21.42
N GLU A 50 -7.49 21.36 20.41
CA GLU A 50 -8.86 21.31 19.88
C GLU A 50 -9.88 20.84 20.92
N LEU A 51 -9.55 19.79 21.68
CA LEU A 51 -10.41 19.30 22.78
C LEU A 51 -10.59 20.35 23.87
N ASN A 52 -9.52 21.06 24.24
CA ASN A 52 -9.62 22.17 25.19
C ASN A 52 -10.50 23.29 24.64
N HIS A 53 -10.35 23.63 23.36
CA HIS A 53 -11.17 24.66 22.71
C HIS A 53 -12.67 24.30 22.77
N ILE A 54 -13.07 23.11 22.32
CA ILE A 54 -14.50 22.71 22.37
C ILE A 54 -15.02 22.51 23.80
N TYR A 55 -14.12 22.31 24.77
CA TYR A 55 -14.46 22.24 26.19
C TYR A 55 -14.73 23.63 26.78
N SER A 56 -13.88 24.62 26.49
CA SER A 56 -13.93 25.96 27.11
C SER A 56 -14.80 26.96 26.35
N ASP A 57 -14.98 26.79 25.04
CA ASP A 57 -15.70 27.74 24.20
C ASP A 57 -17.19 27.85 24.58
N GLU A 58 -17.67 29.09 24.75
CA GLU A 58 -19.05 29.37 25.16
C GLU A 58 -20.07 28.96 24.09
N GLY A 59 -19.71 29.08 22.81
CA GLY A 59 -20.54 28.66 21.68
C GLY A 59 -20.81 27.16 21.71
N TYR A 60 -19.77 26.36 21.92
CA TYR A 60 -19.92 24.89 22.05
C TYR A 60 -20.62 24.46 23.34
N ASN A 61 -20.54 25.24 24.42
CA ASN A 61 -21.24 24.96 25.68
C ASN A 61 -22.72 25.37 25.68
N ASN A 62 -23.19 26.03 24.61
CA ASN A 62 -24.62 26.27 24.41
C ASN A 62 -25.36 24.96 24.11
N VAL A 63 -26.48 24.72 24.79
CA VAL A 63 -27.32 23.53 24.62
C VAL A 63 -27.74 23.31 23.16
N ILE A 64 -27.94 24.38 22.38
CA ILE A 64 -28.32 24.31 20.96
C ILE A 64 -27.19 23.67 20.11
N ASN A 65 -25.92 23.85 20.51
CA ASN A 65 -24.74 23.40 19.77
C ASN A 65 -24.19 22.06 20.26
N ILE A 66 -24.87 21.38 21.19
CA ILE A 66 -24.41 20.13 21.79
C ILE A 66 -24.14 19.03 20.75
N ARG A 67 -24.94 18.99 19.67
CA ARG A 67 -24.74 18.05 18.56
C ARG A 67 -23.40 18.30 17.86
N GLN A 68 -23.10 19.56 17.53
CA GLN A 68 -21.84 19.93 16.87
C GLN A 68 -20.65 19.62 17.77
N LYS A 69 -20.74 19.96 19.07
CA LYS A 69 -19.73 19.60 20.07
C LYS A 69 -19.46 18.09 20.11
N PHE A 70 -20.52 17.28 20.09
CA PHE A 70 -20.40 15.83 20.09
C PHE A 70 -19.77 15.27 18.81
N VAL A 71 -20.10 15.83 17.64
CA VAL A 71 -19.46 15.43 16.37
C VAL A 71 -17.97 15.74 16.39
N GLN A 72 -17.58 16.95 16.83
CA GLN A 72 -16.16 17.31 16.92
C GLN A 72 -15.40 16.43 17.92
N TYR A 73 -15.97 16.22 19.11
CA TYR A 73 -15.41 15.28 20.09
C TYR A 73 -15.20 13.88 19.49
N LYS A 74 -16.20 13.32 18.81
CA LYS A 74 -16.09 11.99 18.20
C LYS A 74 -14.98 11.92 17.15
N ARG A 75 -14.86 12.94 16.30
CA ARG A 75 -13.78 13.02 15.30
C ARG A 75 -12.41 13.01 15.97
N ILE A 76 -12.16 13.94 16.89
CA ILE A 76 -10.85 14.08 17.55
C ILE A 76 -10.52 12.85 18.40
N SER A 77 -11.52 12.28 19.09
CA SER A 77 -11.33 11.04 19.85
C SER A 77 -11.01 9.84 18.95
N GLY A 78 -11.54 9.81 17.73
CA GLY A 78 -11.21 8.80 16.72
C GLY A 78 -9.76 8.96 16.23
N GLU A 79 -9.33 10.19 15.94
CA GLU A 79 -7.94 10.51 15.56
C GLU A 79 -6.95 10.15 16.68
N LEU A 80 -7.29 10.46 17.93
CA LEU A 80 -6.48 10.08 19.10
C LEU A 80 -6.41 8.56 19.30
N SER A 81 -7.49 7.83 19.01
CA SER A 81 -7.48 6.37 19.01
C SER A 81 -6.62 5.82 17.87
N HIS A 82 -6.65 6.46 16.70
CA HIS A 82 -5.86 6.03 15.56
C HIS A 82 -4.34 6.17 15.82
N ILE A 83 -3.90 7.33 16.29
CA ILE A 83 -2.49 7.57 16.62
C ILE A 83 -1.99 6.63 17.74
N GLU A 84 -2.83 6.31 18.73
CA GLU A 84 -2.51 5.34 19.78
C GLU A 84 -2.27 3.94 19.22
N ASN A 85 -3.19 3.45 18.39
CA ASN A 85 -3.18 2.05 17.93
C ASN A 85 -2.21 1.80 16.77
N VAL A 86 -1.75 2.85 16.09
CA VAL A 86 -0.82 2.76 14.96
C VAL A 86 0.55 3.27 15.37
N VAL A 87 0.66 4.58 15.62
CA VAL A 87 1.95 5.27 15.74
C VAL A 87 2.60 5.02 17.11
N ILE A 88 1.85 5.21 18.20
CA ILE A 88 2.36 4.95 19.54
C ILE A 88 2.62 3.45 19.74
N ALA A 89 1.76 2.59 19.18
CA ALA A 89 1.97 1.15 19.16
C ALA A 89 3.30 0.76 18.49
N ALA A 90 3.60 1.31 17.31
CA ALA A 90 4.87 1.06 16.60
C ALA A 90 6.08 1.48 17.43
N MET A 91 6.06 2.70 17.98
CA MET A 91 7.19 3.22 18.78
C MET A 91 7.38 2.47 20.11
N SER A 92 6.30 2.18 20.82
CA SER A 92 6.35 1.57 22.16
C SER A 92 6.73 0.09 22.16
N ARG A 93 6.59 -0.58 21.01
CA ARG A 93 6.96 -1.99 20.83
C ARG A 93 8.24 -2.19 20.03
N LYS A 94 8.99 -1.11 19.75
CA LYS A 94 10.21 -1.16 18.95
C LYS A 94 11.10 -2.32 19.41
N ALA A 95 11.39 -3.22 18.50
CA ALA A 95 12.21 -4.42 18.67
C ALA A 95 13.45 -4.37 17.77
N THR A 96 14.31 -5.39 17.89
CA THR A 96 15.51 -5.54 17.04
C THR A 96 15.17 -5.74 15.58
N ASP A 97 14.05 -6.39 15.30
CA ASP A 97 13.61 -6.67 13.92
C ASP A 97 13.22 -5.36 13.21
N ASP A 98 12.68 -4.39 13.96
CA ASP A 98 12.41 -3.05 13.44
C ASP A 98 13.70 -2.36 12.99
N ASP A 99 14.81 -2.53 13.73
CA ASP A 99 16.11 -1.95 13.32
C ASP A 99 16.61 -2.54 12.00
N PHE A 100 16.42 -3.85 11.80
CA PHE A 100 16.75 -4.51 10.53
C PHE A 100 15.85 -4.01 9.40
N VAL A 101 14.53 -4.04 9.55
CA VAL A 101 13.63 -3.65 8.45
C VAL A 101 13.75 -2.17 8.10
N ASN A 102 14.06 -1.29 9.06
CA ASN A 102 14.33 0.12 8.76
C ASN A 102 15.59 0.30 7.89
N LYS A 103 16.67 -0.46 8.17
CA LYS A 103 17.86 -0.46 7.31
C LYS A 103 17.55 -1.02 5.92
N LEU A 104 16.77 -2.09 5.84
CA LEU A 104 16.33 -2.69 4.58
C LEU A 104 15.54 -1.67 3.74
N VAL A 105 14.52 -1.04 4.32
CA VAL A 105 13.70 -0.02 3.63
C VAL A 105 14.55 1.18 3.24
N HIS A 106 15.51 1.59 4.07
CA HIS A 106 16.45 2.65 3.73
C HIS A 106 17.29 2.28 2.51
N GLU A 107 17.90 1.09 2.50
CA GLU A 107 18.70 0.61 1.37
C GLU A 107 17.85 0.49 0.11
N ILE A 108 16.63 -0.04 0.19
CA ILE A 108 15.67 -0.07 -0.93
C ILE A 108 15.44 1.34 -1.49
N CYS A 109 15.15 2.31 -0.62
CA CYS A 109 14.92 3.68 -1.06
C CYS A 109 16.16 4.31 -1.71
N GLN A 110 17.37 4.01 -1.22
CA GLN A 110 18.62 4.46 -1.85
C GLN A 110 18.82 3.78 -3.21
N GLU A 111 18.61 2.47 -3.27
CA GLU A 111 18.74 1.68 -4.49
C GLU A 111 17.82 2.21 -5.58
N ILE A 112 16.54 2.47 -5.30
CA ILE A 112 15.60 2.90 -6.36
C ILE A 112 15.62 4.40 -6.61
N ASN A 113 16.50 5.16 -5.95
CA ASN A 113 16.50 6.62 -5.95
C ASN A 113 15.12 7.19 -5.60
N TYR A 114 14.54 6.72 -4.49
CA TYR A 114 13.19 7.07 -4.04
C TYR A 114 13.09 8.58 -3.73
N PRO A 115 12.09 9.32 -4.28
CA PRO A 115 12.09 10.78 -4.24
C PRO A 115 11.68 11.38 -2.88
N LEU A 116 11.04 10.58 -2.02
CA LEU A 116 10.51 11.01 -0.73
C LEU A 116 11.42 10.55 0.43
N PRO A 117 11.27 11.12 1.63
CA PRO A 117 11.95 10.62 2.82
C PRO A 117 11.62 9.13 3.05
N THR A 118 12.63 8.32 3.34
CA THR A 118 12.45 6.90 3.69
C THR A 118 11.42 6.75 4.81
N PRO A 119 10.38 5.90 4.62
CA PRO A 119 9.42 5.63 5.68
C PRO A 119 10.05 4.84 6.82
N VAL A 120 9.53 5.07 8.02
CA VAL A 120 9.80 4.23 9.18
C VAL A 120 9.13 2.88 8.92
N ALA A 121 9.83 1.78 9.19
CA ALA A 121 9.26 0.45 9.11
C ALA A 121 9.04 -0.12 10.51
N SER A 122 7.96 -0.86 10.72
CA SER A 122 7.80 -1.64 11.93
C SER A 122 7.05 -2.95 11.71
N CYS A 123 7.54 -4.02 12.34
CA CYS A 123 7.01 -5.38 12.31
C CYS A 123 5.75 -5.55 13.19
N LEU A 124 4.78 -4.64 13.07
CA LEU A 124 3.58 -4.61 13.91
C LEU A 124 2.29 -4.96 13.17
N SER A 125 2.34 -5.24 11.86
CA SER A 125 1.11 -5.43 11.10
C SER A 125 0.35 -6.64 11.63
N GLN A 126 -0.93 -6.44 11.94
CA GLN A 126 -1.88 -7.51 12.24
C GLN A 126 -2.56 -8.06 10.97
N LYS A 127 -2.23 -7.48 9.82
CA LYS A 127 -2.68 -7.87 8.49
C LYS A 127 -1.44 -8.14 7.64
N TYR A 128 -1.62 -8.10 6.32
CA TYR A 128 -0.52 -8.04 5.37
C TYR A 128 0.24 -6.70 5.46
N TYR A 129 1.19 -6.48 4.56
CA TYR A 129 1.88 -5.20 4.42
C TYR A 129 0.88 -4.06 4.25
N ASN A 130 1.16 -2.92 4.87
CA ASN A 130 0.42 -1.69 4.64
C ASN A 130 1.24 -0.47 5.08
N ILE A 131 1.08 0.64 4.37
CA ILE A 131 1.65 1.93 4.76
C ILE A 131 0.58 2.91 5.26
N TYR A 132 0.98 3.76 6.20
CA TYR A 132 0.25 4.96 6.61
C TYR A 132 0.99 6.19 6.08
N PRO A 133 0.66 6.69 4.87
CA PRO A 133 1.43 7.75 4.23
C PRO A 133 1.52 9.04 5.06
N SER A 134 0.44 9.40 5.78
CA SER A 134 0.41 10.58 6.66
C SER A 134 1.45 10.54 7.78
N TYR A 135 1.85 9.32 8.19
CA TYR A 135 2.85 9.08 9.22
C TYR A 135 4.20 8.66 8.65
N ASN A 136 4.30 8.45 7.33
CA ASN A 136 5.44 7.85 6.68
C ASN A 136 5.88 6.55 7.40
N LEU A 137 4.91 5.68 7.72
CA LEU A 137 5.09 4.45 8.50
C LEU A 137 4.60 3.23 7.71
N ILE A 138 5.51 2.33 7.37
CA ILE A 138 5.20 1.00 6.83
C ILE A 138 5.05 0.03 8.00
N CYS A 139 3.94 -0.71 8.00
CA CYS A 139 3.69 -1.83 8.88
C CYS A 139 3.93 -3.12 8.12
N ILE A 140 4.85 -3.94 8.63
CA ILE A 140 5.25 -5.22 8.08
C ILE A 140 4.70 -6.34 9.00
N PRO A 141 4.24 -7.48 8.48
CA PRO A 141 3.87 -8.61 9.33
C PRO A 141 5.03 -9.09 10.20
N LEU A 142 4.72 -9.58 11.40
CA LEU A 142 5.68 -9.78 12.48
C LEU A 142 6.92 -10.60 12.10
N LEU A 143 6.75 -11.66 11.31
CA LEU A 143 7.83 -12.60 10.98
C LEU A 143 8.50 -12.34 9.64
N GLU A 144 8.04 -11.37 8.85
CA GLU A 144 8.57 -11.15 7.51
C GLU A 144 10.02 -10.65 7.50
N SER A 145 10.52 -10.13 8.63
CA SER A 145 11.93 -9.82 8.80
C SER A 145 12.83 -11.06 8.66
N GLU A 146 12.30 -12.28 8.84
CA GLU A 146 13.02 -13.56 8.82
C GLU A 146 12.94 -14.31 7.48
N PHE A 147 12.17 -13.82 6.50
CA PHE A 147 11.94 -14.48 5.21
C PHE A 147 12.17 -13.50 4.05
N LEU A 148 12.58 -13.99 2.89
CA LEU A 148 12.92 -13.18 1.71
C LEU A 148 11.77 -13.06 0.71
N LEU A 149 10.92 -14.09 0.61
CA LEU A 149 10.00 -14.22 -0.51
C LEU A 149 8.92 -13.12 -0.59
N HIS A 150 8.43 -12.58 0.53
CA HIS A 150 7.44 -11.49 0.51
C HIS A 150 8.03 -10.09 0.69
N LEU A 151 9.33 -9.93 0.93
CA LEU A 151 9.92 -8.60 1.16
C LEU A 151 9.78 -7.67 -0.06
N ALA A 152 9.52 -8.24 -1.24
CA ALA A 152 9.20 -7.49 -2.45
C ALA A 152 7.96 -6.58 -2.30
N ASP A 153 7.01 -6.92 -1.42
CA ASP A 153 5.81 -6.09 -1.19
C ASP A 153 6.11 -4.75 -0.51
N ILE A 154 7.29 -4.58 0.09
CA ILE A 154 7.77 -3.26 0.53
C ILE A 154 7.78 -2.27 -0.65
N TYR A 155 8.16 -2.71 -1.84
CA TYR A 155 8.19 -1.86 -3.02
C TYR A 155 6.79 -1.43 -3.45
N HIS A 156 5.78 -2.29 -3.29
CA HIS A 156 4.37 -1.93 -3.52
C HIS A 156 3.95 -0.84 -2.54
N GLU A 157 4.24 -1.02 -1.24
CA GLU A 157 3.88 -0.05 -0.21
C GLU A 157 4.54 1.31 -0.42
N LEU A 158 5.76 1.35 -0.96
CA LEU A 158 6.44 2.60 -1.34
C LEU A 158 5.74 3.35 -2.48
N GLY A 159 4.86 2.71 -3.25
CA GLY A 159 4.04 3.34 -4.28
C GLY A 159 2.97 4.27 -3.72
N HIS A 160 2.34 3.92 -2.60
CA HIS A 160 1.19 4.67 -2.04
C HIS A 160 1.52 6.13 -1.69
N PRO A 161 2.65 6.45 -1.01
CA PRO A 161 3.01 7.84 -0.73
C PRO A 161 3.22 8.70 -1.97
N LEU A 162 3.64 8.11 -3.10
CA LEU A 162 3.82 8.83 -4.36
C LEU A 162 2.50 9.39 -4.88
N VAL A 163 1.38 8.74 -4.54
CA VAL A 163 0.03 9.16 -4.92
C VAL A 163 -0.59 10.08 -3.88
N SER A 164 -0.43 9.79 -2.59
CA SER A 164 -1.21 10.44 -1.53
C SER A 164 -0.59 11.73 -0.96
N LEU A 165 0.73 11.93 -1.11
CA LEU A 165 1.41 13.08 -0.51
C LEU A 165 1.49 14.25 -1.47
N ASP A 166 1.08 15.44 -1.02
CA ASP A 166 1.29 16.69 -1.76
C ASP A 166 2.76 17.10 -1.68
N ASN A 167 3.55 16.66 -2.67
CA ASN A 167 4.97 16.95 -2.74
C ASN A 167 5.40 17.17 -4.22
N PRO A 168 6.05 18.31 -4.56
CA PRO A 168 6.47 18.59 -5.92
C PRO A 168 7.38 17.52 -6.54
N LYS A 169 8.12 16.75 -5.73
CA LYS A 169 8.99 15.68 -6.22
C LYS A 169 8.24 14.50 -6.82
N VAL A 170 6.95 14.33 -6.50
CA VAL A 170 6.12 13.23 -7.00
C VAL A 170 5.04 13.69 -7.99
N GLU A 171 5.05 14.97 -8.36
CA GLU A 171 4.02 15.58 -9.22
C GLU A 171 3.93 14.87 -10.59
N GLY A 172 5.06 14.45 -11.17
CA GLY A 172 5.08 13.68 -12.42
C GLY A 172 4.35 12.34 -12.30
N PHE A 173 4.48 11.67 -11.14
CA PHE A 173 3.78 10.41 -10.89
C PHE A 173 2.27 10.63 -10.78
N GLN A 174 1.86 11.64 -10.01
CA GLN A 174 0.46 12.00 -9.80
C GLN A 174 -0.24 12.49 -11.08
N LYS A 175 0.46 13.28 -11.91
CA LYS A 175 -0.05 13.74 -13.21
C LYS A 175 -0.33 12.57 -14.15
N ASN A 176 0.61 11.63 -14.25
CA ASN A 176 0.44 10.45 -15.11
C ASN A 176 -0.69 9.53 -14.62
N LEU A 177 -0.85 9.35 -13.30
CA LEU A 177 -2.03 8.68 -12.74
C LEU A 177 -3.33 9.43 -13.08
N GLY A 178 -3.32 10.76 -13.02
CA GLY A 178 -4.44 11.61 -13.42
C GLY A 178 -4.81 11.44 -14.90
N TYR A 179 -3.83 11.44 -15.80
CA TYR A 179 -4.04 11.18 -17.24
C TYR A 179 -4.57 9.77 -17.50
N PHE A 180 -4.05 8.78 -16.78
CA PHE A 180 -4.57 7.42 -16.84
C PHE A 180 -6.04 7.36 -16.37
N ASN A 181 -6.38 8.02 -15.27
CA ASN A 181 -7.76 8.07 -14.76
C ASN A 181 -8.74 8.75 -15.73
N VAL A 182 -8.27 9.71 -16.56
CA VAL A 182 -9.08 10.25 -17.68
C VAL A 182 -9.35 9.16 -18.73
N THR A 183 -8.34 8.33 -19.05
CA THR A 183 -8.49 7.19 -19.98
C THR A 183 -9.49 6.16 -19.45
N VAL A 184 -9.39 5.80 -18.17
CA VAL A 184 -10.34 4.91 -17.48
C VAL A 184 -11.75 5.49 -17.53
N LYS A 185 -11.92 6.75 -17.12
CA LYS A 185 -13.22 7.42 -17.10
C LYS A 185 -13.88 7.39 -18.48
N LYS A 186 -13.12 7.74 -19.53
CA LYS A 186 -13.60 7.73 -20.91
C LYS A 186 -14.03 6.33 -21.35
N HIS A 187 -13.20 5.31 -21.08
CA HIS A 187 -13.53 3.92 -21.45
C HIS A 187 -14.88 3.49 -20.88
N PHE A 188 -15.11 3.72 -19.59
CA PHE A 188 -16.36 3.33 -18.96
C PHE A 188 -17.56 4.21 -19.37
N GLU A 189 -17.35 5.49 -19.67
CA GLU A 189 -18.41 6.35 -20.23
C GLU A 189 -18.86 5.90 -21.62
N ASP A 190 -17.92 5.50 -22.47
CA ASP A 190 -18.21 4.91 -23.77
C ASP A 190 -18.98 3.58 -23.61
N GLU A 191 -18.58 2.73 -22.67
CA GLU A 191 -19.23 1.43 -22.41
C GLU A 191 -20.62 1.58 -21.79
N ILE A 192 -20.82 2.53 -20.87
CA ILE A 192 -22.14 2.88 -20.32
C ILE A 192 -23.06 3.35 -21.47
N SER A 193 -22.59 4.29 -22.29
CA SER A 193 -23.36 4.82 -23.41
C SER A 193 -23.74 3.71 -24.40
N ARG A 194 -22.80 2.79 -24.70
CA ARG A 194 -23.05 1.62 -25.54
C ARG A 194 -24.12 0.70 -24.95
N ARG A 195 -24.08 0.44 -23.64
CA ARG A 195 -25.08 -0.41 -22.96
C ARG A 195 -26.46 0.24 -22.97
N GLU A 196 -26.56 1.54 -22.67
CA GLU A 196 -27.81 2.31 -22.69
C GLU A 196 -28.49 2.30 -24.06
N LEU A 197 -27.73 2.48 -25.14
CA LEU A 197 -28.26 2.42 -26.51
C LEU A 197 -28.80 1.04 -26.90
N ASN A 198 -28.28 -0.03 -26.29
CA ASN A 198 -28.65 -1.42 -26.60
C ASN A 198 -29.66 -2.01 -25.61
N LYS A 199 -30.14 -1.24 -24.62
CA LYS A 199 -31.12 -1.71 -23.65
C LYS A 199 -32.53 -1.76 -24.27
N ALA A 200 -33.15 -2.95 -24.22
CA ALA A 200 -34.55 -3.13 -24.61
C ALA A 200 -35.54 -2.71 -23.51
N ALA A 201 -35.10 -2.68 -22.24
CA ALA A 201 -35.84 -2.21 -21.08
C ALA A 201 -34.88 -1.60 -20.05
N PRO A 202 -35.31 -0.61 -19.24
CA PRO A 202 -34.52 -0.11 -18.12
C PRO A 202 -34.41 -1.21 -17.05
N ASP A 203 -33.18 -1.65 -16.80
CA ASP A 203 -32.83 -2.44 -15.63
C ASP A 203 -32.41 -1.49 -14.51
N ASP A 204 -32.80 -1.78 -13.26
CA ASP A 204 -32.64 -0.84 -12.14
C ASP A 204 -31.19 -0.72 -11.65
N PHE A 205 -30.30 -1.64 -12.03
CA PHE A 205 -28.90 -1.61 -11.60
C PHE A 205 -27.93 -2.29 -12.58
N ASP A 206 -26.95 -1.53 -13.07
CA ASP A 206 -25.90 -2.01 -13.98
C ASP A 206 -24.52 -1.95 -13.29
N PRO A 207 -23.80 -3.08 -13.09
CA PRO A 207 -22.55 -3.13 -12.33
C PRO A 207 -21.42 -2.34 -13.00
N ILE A 208 -21.57 -1.91 -14.26
CA ILE A 208 -20.61 -1.08 -14.98
C ILE A 208 -20.25 0.21 -14.21
N HIS A 209 -21.19 0.79 -13.47
CA HIS A 209 -20.94 1.97 -12.64
C HIS A 209 -20.06 1.62 -11.44
N VAL A 210 -20.24 0.44 -10.85
CA VAL A 210 -19.40 -0.05 -9.76
C VAL A 210 -17.99 -0.36 -10.26
N TYR A 211 -17.84 -0.91 -11.47
CA TYR A 211 -16.52 -1.12 -12.07
C TYR A 211 -15.80 0.21 -12.27
N LYS A 212 -16.46 1.20 -12.89
CA LYS A 212 -15.92 2.55 -13.07
C LYS A 212 -15.49 3.18 -11.75
N GLU A 213 -16.34 3.11 -10.72
CA GLU A 213 -16.03 3.66 -9.41
C GLU A 213 -14.88 2.92 -8.71
N SER A 214 -14.80 1.59 -8.85
CA SER A 214 -13.73 0.81 -8.24
C SER A 214 -12.37 1.17 -8.83
N TRP A 215 -12.31 1.35 -10.15
CA TRP A 215 -11.11 1.87 -10.83
C TRP A 215 -10.70 3.26 -10.33
N LEU A 216 -11.62 4.22 -10.38
CA LEU A 216 -11.32 5.62 -10.07
C LEU A 216 -11.07 5.87 -8.58
N ALA A 217 -11.62 5.03 -7.69
CA ALA A 217 -11.43 5.16 -6.26
C ALA A 217 -10.11 4.53 -5.80
N ASN A 218 -9.83 3.27 -6.20
CA ASN A 218 -8.72 2.51 -5.64
C ASN A 218 -7.91 1.72 -6.67
N TRP A 219 -8.51 1.04 -7.65
CA TRP A 219 -7.75 0.08 -8.45
C TRP A 219 -6.65 0.72 -9.28
N SER A 220 -6.86 1.93 -9.84
CA SER A 220 -5.79 2.63 -10.55
C SER A 220 -4.56 2.88 -9.66
N ILE A 221 -4.77 3.15 -8.37
CA ILE A 221 -3.68 3.36 -7.40
C ILE A 221 -2.96 2.04 -7.13
N GLU A 222 -3.72 0.98 -6.85
CA GLU A 222 -3.17 -0.36 -6.60
C GLU A 222 -2.36 -0.87 -7.80
N PHE A 223 -2.87 -0.71 -9.02
CA PHE A 223 -2.13 -1.05 -10.24
C PHE A 223 -0.86 -0.23 -10.40
N PHE A 224 -0.88 1.08 -10.10
CA PHE A 224 0.32 1.90 -10.14
C PHE A 224 1.35 1.49 -9.07
N CYS A 225 0.90 1.03 -7.90
CA CYS A 225 1.80 0.51 -6.86
C CYS A 225 2.42 -0.83 -7.28
N ASP A 226 1.62 -1.74 -7.84
CA ASP A 226 2.10 -3.01 -8.40
C ASP A 226 3.14 -2.78 -9.51
N LEU A 227 2.82 -1.88 -10.44
CA LEU A 227 3.68 -1.55 -11.57
C LEU A 227 4.95 -0.82 -11.10
N PHE A 228 4.84 0.10 -10.15
CA PHE A 228 6.00 0.77 -9.55
C PHE A 228 6.95 -0.26 -8.92
N ALA A 229 6.43 -1.23 -8.17
CA ALA A 229 7.22 -2.31 -7.61
C ALA A 229 7.88 -3.17 -8.70
N ALA A 230 7.12 -3.56 -9.72
CA ALA A 230 7.65 -4.31 -10.86
C ALA A 230 8.77 -3.54 -11.60
N TYR A 231 8.59 -2.22 -11.80
CA TYR A 231 9.57 -1.40 -12.49
C TYR A 231 10.83 -1.14 -11.70
N THR A 232 10.77 -1.12 -10.37
CA THR A 232 11.92 -0.76 -9.53
C THR A 232 12.65 -1.97 -8.96
N LEU A 233 11.96 -3.12 -8.83
CA LEU A 233 12.55 -4.37 -8.34
C LEU A 233 12.77 -5.42 -9.45
N GLY A 234 11.90 -5.46 -10.45
CA GLY A 234 11.93 -6.48 -11.51
C GLY A 234 11.16 -7.76 -11.15
N PRO A 235 11.55 -8.93 -11.72
CA PRO A 235 10.79 -10.18 -11.65
C PRO A 235 10.47 -10.71 -10.24
N ALA A 236 11.29 -10.41 -9.23
CA ALA A 236 11.03 -10.81 -7.86
C ALA A 236 9.66 -10.35 -7.35
N TYR A 237 9.18 -9.17 -7.79
CA TYR A 237 7.85 -8.71 -7.41
C TYR A 237 6.74 -9.57 -8.03
N LEU A 238 6.89 -9.97 -9.30
CA LEU A 238 5.91 -10.82 -9.98
C LEU A 238 5.83 -12.21 -9.33
N TRP A 239 6.96 -12.79 -8.92
CA TRP A 239 6.98 -14.04 -8.15
C TRP A 239 6.36 -13.88 -6.77
N SER A 240 6.65 -12.79 -6.06
CA SER A 240 6.03 -12.48 -4.75
C SER A 240 4.51 -12.37 -4.88
N ASN A 241 4.01 -11.67 -5.90
CA ASN A 241 2.57 -11.56 -6.12
C ASN A 241 1.93 -12.92 -6.42
N LEU A 242 2.59 -13.81 -7.19
CA LEU A 242 2.13 -15.19 -7.36
C LEU A 242 2.04 -15.92 -6.02
N HIS A 243 3.09 -15.88 -5.21
CA HIS A 243 3.15 -16.58 -3.92
C HIS A 243 2.13 -16.06 -2.90
N MET A 244 1.92 -14.75 -2.88
CA MET A 244 0.86 -14.10 -2.13
C MET A 244 -0.52 -14.63 -2.55
N CYS A 245 -0.79 -14.69 -3.87
CA CYS A 245 -2.05 -15.21 -4.39
C CYS A 245 -2.27 -16.67 -4.02
N THR A 246 -1.25 -17.52 -4.10
CA THR A 246 -1.38 -18.95 -3.74
C THR A 246 -1.59 -19.18 -2.25
N SER A 247 -1.12 -18.25 -1.41
CA SER A 247 -1.25 -18.36 0.05
C SER A 247 -2.55 -17.77 0.60
N MET A 248 -3.11 -16.75 -0.06
CA MET A 248 -4.20 -15.94 0.51
C MET A 248 -5.46 -15.82 -0.34
N SER A 249 -5.42 -16.18 -1.63
CA SER A 249 -6.54 -15.98 -2.54
C SER A 249 -7.10 -17.26 -3.13
N TRP A 250 -8.42 -17.40 -3.08
CA TRP A 250 -9.17 -18.50 -3.70
C TRP A 250 -10.03 -18.03 -4.88
N ASP A 251 -10.17 -16.73 -5.10
CA ASP A 251 -10.99 -16.14 -6.16
C ASP A 251 -10.23 -15.03 -6.90
N VAL A 252 -9.43 -15.47 -7.86
CA VAL A 252 -8.56 -14.59 -8.66
C VAL A 252 -9.32 -13.70 -9.65
N TYR A 253 -10.62 -13.97 -9.87
CA TYR A 253 -11.48 -13.26 -10.81
C TYR A 253 -12.55 -12.40 -10.11
N ARG A 254 -12.45 -12.20 -8.80
CA ARG A 254 -13.46 -11.49 -8.01
C ARG A 254 -13.68 -10.05 -8.48
N ILE A 255 -14.85 -9.77 -9.06
CA ILE A 255 -15.30 -8.42 -9.44
C ILE A 255 -16.47 -7.94 -8.57
N PRO A 256 -16.59 -6.63 -8.31
CA PRO A 256 -17.62 -6.08 -7.46
C PRO A 256 -18.96 -5.97 -8.19
N THR A 257 -20.02 -6.58 -7.66
CA THR A 257 -21.37 -6.46 -8.25
C THR A 257 -22.12 -5.26 -7.69
N PHE A 258 -22.31 -5.18 -6.37
CA PHE A 258 -23.14 -4.15 -5.74
C PHE A 258 -22.35 -3.06 -5.02
N GLN A 259 -21.15 -3.39 -4.56
CA GLN A 259 -20.31 -2.50 -3.76
C GLN A 259 -18.87 -2.58 -4.25
N LYS A 260 -18.25 -1.41 -4.35
CA LYS A 260 -16.83 -1.25 -4.63
C LYS A 260 -15.99 -2.03 -3.62
N ILE A 261 -14.96 -2.70 -4.13
CA ILE A 261 -13.95 -3.39 -3.34
C ILE A 261 -12.63 -2.60 -3.43
N SER A 262 -11.80 -2.69 -2.39
CA SER A 262 -10.56 -1.89 -2.31
C SER A 262 -9.49 -2.35 -3.29
N HIS A 263 -9.36 -3.66 -3.52
CA HIS A 263 -8.32 -4.22 -4.38
C HIS A 263 -8.87 -4.72 -5.71
N PRO A 264 -8.11 -4.58 -6.81
CA PRO A 264 -8.44 -5.20 -8.09
C PRO A 264 -8.36 -6.74 -8.02
N PRO A 265 -8.98 -7.46 -8.97
CA PRO A 265 -8.85 -8.91 -9.05
C PRO A 265 -7.40 -9.34 -9.30
N ASP A 266 -6.98 -10.45 -8.68
CA ASP A 266 -5.59 -10.93 -8.74
C ASP A 266 -5.11 -11.26 -10.17
N ASP A 267 -5.98 -11.83 -11.03
CA ASP A 267 -5.61 -12.08 -12.43
C ASP A 267 -5.35 -10.78 -13.20
N ALA A 268 -6.05 -9.70 -12.85
CA ALA A 268 -5.80 -8.39 -13.44
C ALA A 268 -4.46 -7.79 -12.95
N ARG A 269 -4.14 -7.95 -11.65
CA ARG A 269 -2.86 -7.52 -11.07
C ARG A 269 -1.69 -8.25 -11.73
N MET A 270 -1.76 -9.59 -11.81
CA MET A 270 -0.76 -10.42 -12.47
C MET A 270 -0.52 -9.98 -13.93
N LYS A 271 -1.59 -9.76 -14.70
CA LYS A 271 -1.48 -9.28 -16.09
C LYS A 271 -0.85 -7.90 -16.19
N ALA A 272 -1.24 -6.95 -15.35
CA ALA A 272 -0.66 -5.61 -15.36
C ALA A 272 0.85 -5.68 -15.08
N ILE A 273 1.26 -6.42 -14.05
CA ILE A 273 2.68 -6.63 -13.70
C ILE A 273 3.44 -7.26 -14.87
N MET A 274 2.90 -8.31 -15.50
CA MET A 274 3.50 -8.95 -16.68
C MET A 274 3.68 -7.96 -17.84
N PHE A 275 2.66 -7.17 -18.18
CA PHE A 275 2.80 -6.13 -19.20
C PHE A 275 3.86 -5.11 -18.84
N GLY A 276 3.97 -4.74 -17.56
CA GLY A 276 5.02 -3.84 -17.08
C GLY A 276 6.42 -4.44 -17.29
N LEU A 277 6.64 -5.67 -16.84
CA LEU A 277 7.94 -6.33 -16.98
C LEU A 277 8.34 -6.58 -18.44
N GLU A 278 7.39 -6.92 -19.31
CA GLU A 278 7.62 -7.01 -20.76
C GLU A 278 8.11 -5.67 -21.35
N LEU A 279 7.53 -4.53 -20.92
CA LEU A 279 7.93 -3.20 -21.40
C LEU A 279 9.37 -2.82 -21.04
N ILE A 280 9.94 -3.41 -19.99
CA ILE A 280 11.33 -3.16 -19.55
C ILE A 280 12.27 -4.33 -19.85
N GLY A 281 11.82 -5.32 -20.63
CA GLY A 281 12.66 -6.35 -21.25
C GLY A 281 12.76 -7.68 -20.50
N PHE A 282 11.97 -7.91 -19.45
CA PHE A 282 11.94 -9.18 -18.69
C PHE A 282 10.97 -10.22 -19.28
N THR A 283 10.97 -10.37 -20.62
CA THR A 283 10.00 -11.22 -21.33
C THR A 283 10.13 -12.70 -20.98
N ASP A 284 11.35 -13.20 -20.79
CA ASP A 284 11.60 -14.62 -20.48
C ASP A 284 11.08 -14.96 -19.08
N GLU A 285 11.40 -14.10 -18.12
CA GLU A 285 10.96 -14.23 -16.73
C GLU A 285 9.43 -14.13 -16.60
N VAL A 286 8.80 -13.26 -17.40
CA VAL A 286 7.33 -13.19 -17.50
C VAL A 286 6.73 -14.48 -18.05
N ALA A 287 7.36 -15.09 -19.07
CA ALA A 287 6.86 -16.34 -19.64
C ALA A 287 6.87 -17.48 -18.61
N GLU A 288 7.94 -17.58 -17.82
CA GLU A 288 8.06 -18.57 -16.73
C GLU A 288 6.97 -18.40 -15.67
N VAL A 289 6.77 -17.17 -15.16
CA VAL A 289 5.74 -16.94 -14.14
C VAL A 289 4.34 -17.16 -14.70
N LYS A 290 4.11 -16.79 -15.97
CA LYS A 290 2.81 -16.97 -16.61
C LYS A 290 2.42 -18.45 -16.68
N GLU A 291 3.37 -19.34 -16.97
CA GLU A 291 3.12 -20.79 -16.93
C GLU A 291 2.65 -21.22 -15.53
N LYS A 292 3.36 -20.77 -14.47
CA LYS A 292 3.01 -21.08 -13.08
C LYS A 292 1.69 -20.47 -12.63
N TRP A 293 1.34 -19.28 -13.13
CA TRP A 293 0.05 -18.66 -12.88
C TRP A 293 -1.11 -19.46 -13.50
N GLU A 294 -0.96 -19.92 -14.74
CA GLU A 294 -1.98 -20.78 -15.36
C GLU A 294 -2.10 -22.14 -14.66
N GLU A 295 -0.98 -22.73 -14.23
CA GLU A 295 -0.96 -23.94 -13.39
C GLU A 295 -1.77 -23.74 -12.09
N PHE A 296 -1.49 -22.66 -11.36
CA PHE A 296 -2.22 -22.32 -10.14
C PHE A 296 -3.73 -22.16 -10.39
N LYS A 297 -4.12 -21.41 -11.43
CA LYS A 297 -5.54 -21.22 -11.77
C LYS A 297 -6.26 -22.53 -12.10
N MET A 298 -5.56 -23.48 -12.74
CA MET A 298 -6.09 -24.82 -12.98
C MET A 298 -6.29 -25.60 -11.66
N ILE A 299 -5.31 -25.55 -10.76
CA ILE A 299 -5.37 -26.23 -9.44
C ILE A 299 -6.57 -25.77 -8.62
N ILE A 300 -6.80 -24.45 -8.54
CA ILE A 300 -7.93 -23.91 -7.77
C ILE A 300 -9.27 -23.96 -8.53
N GLY A 301 -9.28 -24.44 -9.79
CA GLY A 301 -10.48 -24.51 -10.62
C GLY A 301 -11.09 -23.14 -10.91
N ALA A 302 -10.27 -22.10 -11.07
CA ALA A 302 -10.71 -20.72 -11.23
C ALA A 302 -11.61 -20.56 -12.47
N LYS A 303 -12.76 -19.91 -12.30
CA LYS A 303 -13.70 -19.64 -13.39
C LYS A 303 -13.82 -18.14 -13.63
N LYS A 304 -13.56 -17.73 -14.86
CA LYS A 304 -13.67 -16.34 -15.26
C LYS A 304 -15.11 -16.00 -15.63
N ASP A 305 -15.68 -15.00 -14.95
CA ASP A 305 -17.00 -14.45 -15.29
C ASP A 305 -16.98 -13.77 -16.67
N SER A 306 -18.11 -13.80 -17.39
CA SER A 306 -18.26 -13.11 -18.67
C SER A 306 -18.06 -11.59 -18.58
N GLU A 307 -18.42 -10.98 -17.44
CA GLU A 307 -18.25 -9.55 -17.18
C GLU A 307 -16.81 -9.19 -16.79
N PHE A 308 -15.94 -10.17 -16.49
CA PHE A 308 -14.58 -9.90 -16.01
C PHE A 308 -13.79 -9.02 -16.99
N ASN A 309 -13.80 -9.37 -18.28
CA ASN A 309 -13.07 -8.60 -19.29
C ASN A 309 -13.67 -7.20 -19.54
N ILE A 310 -14.91 -6.96 -19.09
CA ILE A 310 -15.54 -5.63 -19.14
C ILE A 310 -15.17 -4.82 -17.90
N ALA A 311 -15.13 -5.46 -16.73
CA ALA A 311 -14.71 -4.83 -15.49
C ALA A 311 -13.21 -4.47 -15.49
N VAL A 312 -12.36 -5.32 -16.07
CA VAL A 312 -10.90 -5.15 -16.12
C VAL A 312 -10.34 -5.46 -17.52
N PRO A 313 -10.59 -4.58 -18.51
CA PRO A 313 -10.18 -4.82 -19.89
C PRO A 313 -8.65 -4.73 -20.03
N ASP A 314 -8.05 -5.67 -20.78
CA ASP A 314 -6.61 -5.72 -21.05
C ASP A 314 -6.04 -4.40 -21.60
N LYS A 315 -6.85 -3.65 -22.38
CA LYS A 315 -6.45 -2.33 -22.89
C LYS A 315 -6.11 -1.36 -21.75
N LEU A 316 -6.93 -1.32 -20.70
CA LEU A 316 -6.65 -0.44 -19.55
C LEU A 316 -5.45 -0.94 -18.74
N LEU A 317 -5.26 -2.26 -18.61
CA LEU A 317 -4.09 -2.82 -17.92
C LEU A 317 -2.78 -2.47 -18.65
N ARG A 318 -2.75 -2.57 -19.98
CA ARG A 318 -1.59 -2.15 -20.79
C ARG A 318 -1.34 -0.65 -20.70
N SER A 319 -2.40 0.16 -20.77
CA SER A 319 -2.27 1.60 -20.59
C SER A 319 -1.77 1.95 -19.18
N ALA A 320 -2.20 1.26 -18.13
CA ALA A 320 -1.69 1.48 -16.77
C ALA A 320 -0.18 1.26 -16.73
N ALA A 321 0.31 0.18 -17.34
CA ALA A 321 1.74 -0.11 -17.47
C ALA A 321 2.49 1.05 -18.17
N GLU A 322 2.01 1.47 -19.34
CA GLU A 322 2.64 2.58 -20.10
C GLU A 322 2.70 3.88 -19.29
N PHE A 323 1.58 4.32 -18.71
CA PHE A 323 1.52 5.55 -17.91
C PHE A 323 2.37 5.47 -16.64
N CYS A 324 2.36 4.32 -15.95
CA CYS A 324 3.15 4.13 -14.73
C CYS A 324 4.66 4.08 -15.02
N LEU A 325 5.09 3.53 -16.17
CA LEU A 325 6.49 3.57 -16.57
C LEU A 325 6.97 5.01 -16.79
N VAL A 326 6.16 5.83 -17.46
CA VAL A 326 6.45 7.26 -17.64
C VAL A 326 6.49 7.97 -16.28
N ALA A 327 5.47 7.74 -15.44
CA ALA A 327 5.36 8.26 -14.08
C ALA A 327 6.62 8.00 -13.25
N THR A 328 7.10 6.75 -13.25
CA THR A 328 8.27 6.30 -12.48
C THR A 328 9.55 6.96 -12.97
N LYS A 329 9.69 7.14 -14.29
CA LYS A 329 10.83 7.86 -14.89
C LYS A 329 10.82 9.36 -14.59
N GLU A 330 9.66 10.01 -14.59
CA GLU A 330 9.54 11.45 -14.32
C GLU A 330 9.94 11.83 -12.90
N ILE A 331 9.68 10.95 -11.93
CA ILE A 331 10.16 11.12 -10.54
C ILE A 331 11.61 10.64 -10.35
N LYS A 332 12.28 10.25 -11.44
CA LYS A 332 13.69 9.83 -11.49
C LYS A 332 14.01 8.60 -10.65
N CYS A 333 13.04 7.74 -10.38
CA CYS A 333 13.32 6.43 -9.82
C CYS A 333 14.08 5.58 -10.84
N ASP A 334 14.98 4.75 -10.33
CA ASP A 334 15.74 3.83 -11.16
C ASP A 334 14.83 2.68 -11.62
N ILE A 335 14.87 2.38 -12.92
CA ILE A 335 14.17 1.25 -13.52
C ILE A 335 15.06 0.02 -13.46
N ALA A 336 14.52 -1.10 -13.02
CA ALA A 336 15.16 -2.40 -12.98
C ALA A 336 15.64 -2.82 -14.37
N THR A 337 16.84 -3.38 -14.43
CA THR A 337 17.44 -3.95 -15.64
C THR A 337 18.00 -5.33 -15.31
N LYS A 338 18.21 -6.16 -16.34
CA LYS A 338 18.82 -7.50 -16.17
C LYS A 338 20.23 -7.47 -15.56
N ASP A 339 20.94 -6.35 -15.74
CA ASP A 339 22.30 -6.15 -15.23
C ASP A 339 22.34 -5.42 -13.86
N MET A 340 21.19 -5.19 -13.23
CA MET A 340 21.13 -4.49 -11.94
C MET A 340 21.74 -5.37 -10.84
N THR A 341 22.84 -4.90 -10.25
CA THR A 341 23.62 -5.61 -9.22
C THR A 341 23.49 -4.96 -7.83
N LYS A 342 22.39 -4.25 -7.59
CA LYS A 342 22.11 -3.60 -6.31
C LYS A 342 21.81 -4.66 -5.24
N SER A 343 22.20 -4.42 -3.99
CA SER A 343 22.29 -5.44 -2.96
C SER A 343 20.95 -6.09 -2.63
N VAL A 344 19.90 -5.30 -2.37
CA VAL A 344 18.56 -5.79 -2.03
C VAL A 344 17.91 -6.40 -3.26
N SER A 345 17.86 -5.67 -4.37
CA SER A 345 17.23 -6.17 -5.60
C SER A 345 17.85 -7.50 -6.05
N ASN A 346 19.19 -7.63 -6.02
CA ASN A 346 19.87 -8.87 -6.36
C ASN A 346 19.53 -10.01 -5.38
N LEU A 347 19.48 -9.74 -4.08
CA LEU A 347 19.10 -10.74 -3.07
C LEU A 347 17.69 -11.28 -3.33
N LEU A 348 16.71 -10.38 -3.53
CA LEU A 348 15.31 -10.76 -3.71
C LEU A 348 15.08 -11.51 -5.03
N ASN A 349 15.71 -11.08 -6.12
CA ASN A 349 15.64 -11.82 -7.39
C ASN A 349 16.35 -13.18 -7.30
N SER A 350 17.51 -13.25 -6.64
CA SER A 350 18.23 -14.52 -6.44
C SER A 350 17.46 -15.49 -5.55
N ALA A 351 16.73 -14.98 -4.54
CA ALA A 351 15.91 -15.82 -3.65
C ALA A 351 14.87 -16.62 -4.44
N TRP A 352 14.22 -16.01 -5.43
CA TRP A 352 13.28 -16.71 -6.30
C TRP A 352 13.96 -17.74 -7.21
N VAL A 353 15.13 -17.42 -7.75
CA VAL A 353 15.92 -18.37 -8.54
C VAL A 353 16.29 -19.60 -7.71
N GLU A 354 16.75 -19.41 -6.47
CA GLU A 354 17.13 -20.51 -5.58
C GLU A 354 15.90 -21.29 -5.07
N PHE A 355 14.79 -20.61 -4.76
CA PHE A 355 13.54 -21.26 -4.39
C PHE A 355 13.07 -22.22 -5.49
N TRP A 356 13.08 -21.80 -6.76
CA TRP A 356 12.61 -22.65 -7.85
C TRP A 356 13.57 -23.79 -8.23
N LYS A 357 14.84 -23.74 -7.81
CA LYS A 357 15.79 -24.87 -7.97
C LYS A 357 15.48 -26.01 -7.02
N ASP A 358 15.18 -25.71 -5.76
CA ASP A 358 14.92 -26.70 -4.71
C ASP A 358 13.99 -26.12 -3.62
N PRO A 359 12.66 -26.09 -3.87
CA PRO A 359 11.70 -25.50 -2.92
C PRO A 359 11.69 -26.20 -1.57
N GLU A 360 11.93 -27.52 -1.54
CA GLU A 360 11.89 -28.32 -0.31
C GLU A 360 13.08 -28.02 0.62
N ASN A 361 14.24 -27.65 0.06
CA ASN A 361 15.45 -27.31 0.83
C ASN A 361 15.81 -25.82 0.77
N PHE A 362 14.86 -24.95 0.42
CA PHE A 362 15.10 -23.50 0.34
C PHE A 362 15.37 -22.85 1.71
N ALA A 363 14.66 -23.25 2.77
CA ALA A 363 14.71 -22.57 4.06
C ALA A 363 16.13 -22.49 4.68
N PRO A 364 16.97 -23.54 4.64
CA PRO A 364 18.38 -23.43 5.06
C PRO A 364 19.17 -22.40 4.24
N TRP A 365 18.96 -22.35 2.92
CA TRP A 365 19.62 -21.37 2.05
C TRP A 365 19.17 -19.95 2.40
N GLU A 366 17.87 -19.73 2.52
CA GLU A 366 17.26 -18.42 2.82
C GLU A 366 17.81 -17.87 4.13
N LYS A 367 17.86 -18.70 5.17
CA LYS A 367 18.42 -18.33 6.47
C LYS A 367 19.90 -17.93 6.37
N SER A 368 20.69 -18.64 5.56
CA SER A 368 22.10 -18.29 5.36
C SER A 368 22.22 -16.94 4.63
N ALA A 369 21.52 -16.81 3.49
CA ALA A 369 21.55 -15.61 2.66
C ALA A 369 21.09 -14.36 3.43
N LEU A 370 20.03 -14.48 4.23
CA LEU A 370 19.52 -13.38 5.05
C LEU A 370 20.49 -12.99 6.18
N ASN A 371 21.16 -13.96 6.82
CA ASN A 371 22.16 -13.66 7.86
C ASN A 371 23.40 -12.98 7.28
N ASP A 372 23.86 -13.45 6.11
CA ASP A 372 24.96 -12.81 5.38
C ASP A 372 24.58 -11.39 4.98
N PHE A 373 23.35 -11.19 4.49
CA PHE A 373 22.83 -9.88 4.15
C PHE A 373 22.74 -8.95 5.37
N ARG A 374 22.16 -9.40 6.48
CA ARG A 374 22.05 -8.65 7.75
C ARG A 374 23.42 -8.16 8.26
N THR A 375 24.46 -8.97 8.09
CA THR A 375 25.82 -8.64 8.52
C THR A 375 26.47 -7.57 7.64
N ASN A 376 26.10 -7.53 6.35
CA ASN A 376 26.66 -6.60 5.37
C ASN A 376 25.81 -5.35 5.12
N LEU A 377 24.55 -5.34 5.61
CA LEU A 377 23.63 -4.22 5.50
C LEU A 377 24.10 -3.04 6.35
N ARG A 378 24.41 -1.94 5.67
CA ARG A 378 25.05 -0.76 6.29
C ARG A 378 24.08 0.08 7.10
#